data_AF-A0AAN6VYH4-F1
#
_entry.id   AF-A0AAN6VYH4-F1
#
_cell.length_a   1.000
_cell.length_b   1.000
_cell.length_c   1.000
_cell.angle_alpha   90.00
_cell.angle_beta   90.00
_cell.angle_gamma   90.00
#
_symmetry.space_group_name_H-M   'P 1'
#
loop_
_entity.id
_entity.type
_entity.pdbx_description
1 polymer ?
#
loop_
_entity_poly.entity_id
_entity_poly.type
_entity_poly.pdbx_seq_one_letter_code
_entity_poly.pdbx_strand_id
1 'polypeptide(L)'
;MQNLSSRIGPCSARAKLYQWINDGHGATAVTAGDDDMSNHAVIQTVKLGGFWGTDPSHATRLLAIEGGTVHFFEWHSLKKPCEPINFEIPKALRPSLSRRDSWITHPKSQFYVLNTSGQIPKATSHFAVLDTSRLVSGVREGEAFKYRAFGNIEVLRFLGILRSTLYFLDTKQWICSISVKKLEEMTHYSRHSFIPPT
;
A
#
# COMPACT_ATOMS: atom_id res chain seq x y z
N MET A 1 -39.52 -17.25 45.59
CA MET A 1 -39.27 -16.74 44.23
C MET A 1 -37.95 -15.99 44.23
N GLN A 2 -37.00 -16.48 43.43
CA GLN A 2 -35.82 -15.84 42.83
C GLN A 2 -34.84 -15.04 43.71
N ASN A 3 -33.69 -15.69 43.96
CA ASN A 3 -32.36 -15.12 44.18
C ASN A 3 -31.88 -14.34 42.95
N LEU A 4 -31.33 -13.15 43.12
CA LEU A 4 -30.46 -12.48 42.14
C LEU A 4 -29.16 -12.07 42.83
N SER A 5 -28.23 -13.02 42.83
CA SER A 5 -26.81 -12.81 43.08
C SER A 5 -26.21 -12.02 41.92
N SER A 6 -25.83 -10.76 42.14
CA SER A 6 -25.03 -9.99 41.20
C SER A 6 -23.58 -10.49 41.22
N ARG A 7 -23.23 -11.39 40.30
CA ARG A 7 -21.84 -11.71 39.99
C ARG A 7 -21.26 -10.60 39.12
N ILE A 8 -20.32 -9.84 39.69
CA ILE A 8 -19.38 -9.04 38.93
C ILE A 8 -18.43 -10.05 38.24
N GLY A 9 -18.65 -10.28 36.95
CA GLY A 9 -17.72 -11.07 36.13
C GLY A 9 -16.44 -10.25 35.86
N PRO A 10 -15.27 -10.88 35.78
CA PRO A 10 -14.04 -10.18 35.43
C PRO A 10 -14.08 -9.83 33.93
N CYS A 11 -14.20 -8.55 33.60
CA CYS A 11 -13.89 -8.05 32.25
C CYS A 11 -12.36 -8.12 32.03
N SER A 12 -11.85 -9.33 31.80
CA SER A 12 -10.50 -9.53 31.29
C SER A 12 -10.50 -9.29 29.78
N ALA A 13 -10.37 -8.02 29.38
CA ALA A 13 -10.04 -7.69 27.99
C ALA A 13 -8.58 -8.13 27.72
N ARG A 14 -8.38 -9.39 27.31
CA ARG A 14 -7.08 -9.89 26.87
C ARG A 14 -6.73 -9.25 25.53
N ALA A 15 -5.66 -8.46 25.53
CA ALA A 15 -5.14 -7.83 24.33
C ALA A 15 -4.62 -8.89 23.34
N LYS A 16 -5.16 -8.90 22.12
CA LYS A 16 -4.62 -9.68 21.01
C LYS A 16 -3.44 -8.90 20.41
N LEU A 17 -2.22 -9.41 20.57
CA LEU A 17 -1.02 -8.78 20.03
C LEU A 17 -0.80 -9.25 18.59
N TYR A 18 -1.07 -8.37 17.63
CA TYR A 18 -0.75 -8.60 16.22
C TYR A 18 0.59 -7.95 15.92
N GLN A 19 1.63 -8.76 15.73
CA GLN A 19 2.94 -8.26 15.31
C GLN A 19 3.16 -8.59 13.84
N TRP A 20 3.25 -7.54 13.02
CA TRP A 20 3.69 -7.66 11.65
C TRP A 20 5.22 -7.75 11.61
N ILE A 21 5.73 -8.81 11.03
CA ILE A 21 7.14 -8.94 10.69
C ILE A 21 7.22 -8.87 9.16
N ASN A 22 7.62 -7.72 8.63
CA ASN A 22 7.97 -7.62 7.22
C ASN A 22 9.36 -8.17 7.03
N ASP A 23 9.43 -9.47 6.79
CA ASP A 23 10.63 -10.12 6.28
C ASP A 23 10.81 -9.90 4.77
N GLY A 24 9.83 -9.29 4.10
CA GLY A 24 9.85 -8.95 2.67
C GLY A 24 9.20 -9.99 1.78
N HIS A 25 8.67 -11.07 2.36
CA HIS A 25 8.13 -12.20 1.60
C HIS A 25 6.79 -12.72 2.14
N GLY A 26 6.30 -12.19 3.26
CA GLY A 26 4.98 -12.58 3.76
C GLY A 26 4.43 -11.68 4.85
N ALA A 27 3.20 -12.01 5.25
CA ALA A 27 2.56 -11.50 6.45
C ALA A 27 2.30 -12.66 7.40
N THR A 28 2.66 -12.47 8.67
CA THR A 28 2.37 -13.40 9.76
C THR A 28 1.43 -12.72 10.75
N ALA A 29 0.32 -13.40 11.07
CA ALA A 29 -0.59 -13.03 12.13
C ALA A 29 -0.50 -14.07 13.24
N VAL A 30 -0.43 -13.61 14.48
CA VAL A 30 -0.43 -14.45 15.68
C VAL A 30 -1.69 -14.16 16.45
N THR A 31 -2.51 -15.19 16.69
CA THR A 31 -3.72 -15.10 17.50
C THR A 31 -3.57 -15.99 18.72
N ALA A 32 -3.70 -15.43 19.92
CA ALA A 32 -3.88 -16.23 21.12
C ALA A 32 -5.28 -16.85 21.08
N GLY A 33 -5.37 -18.18 21.17
CA GLY A 33 -6.66 -18.88 21.26
C GLY A 33 -7.39 -18.53 22.56
N ASP A 34 -8.70 -18.33 22.48
CA ASP A 34 -9.58 -18.02 23.62
C ASP A 34 -10.12 -19.31 24.32
N ASP A 35 -9.63 -20.50 23.96
CA ASP A 35 -10.17 -21.76 24.50
C ASP A 35 -9.53 -22.16 25.84
N ASP A 36 -10.42 -22.37 26.81
CA ASP A 36 -10.24 -22.37 28.26
C ASP A 36 -9.35 -23.48 28.87
N MET A 37 -8.50 -24.16 28.09
CA MET A 37 -7.57 -25.16 28.65
C MET A 37 -6.23 -25.34 27.91
N SER A 38 -5.90 -24.49 26.93
CA SER A 38 -4.55 -24.51 26.36
C SER A 38 -4.18 -23.16 25.73
N ASN A 39 -3.18 -22.47 26.27
CA ASN A 39 -2.62 -21.24 25.73
C ASN A 39 -1.81 -21.53 24.44
N HIS A 40 -2.44 -22.07 23.41
CA HIS A 40 -1.80 -22.24 22.10
C HIS A 40 -2.01 -20.96 21.27
N ALA A 41 -0.90 -20.27 20.98
CA ALA A 41 -0.89 -19.25 19.96
C ALA A 41 -0.99 -19.94 18.58
N VAL A 42 -2.00 -19.57 17.81
CA VAL A 42 -2.11 -19.97 16.40
C VAL A 42 -1.34 -18.95 15.58
N ILE A 43 -0.34 -19.42 14.84
CA ILE A 43 0.46 -18.59 13.92
C ILE A 43 0.00 -18.90 12.50
N GLN A 44 -0.57 -17.91 11.83
CA GLN A 44 -0.92 -18.00 10.42
C GLN A 44 0.07 -17.16 9.62
N THR A 45 0.70 -17.77 8.62
CA THR A 45 1.66 -17.07 7.74
C THR A 45 1.22 -17.23 6.29
N VAL A 46 1.13 -16.10 5.58
CA VAL A 46 0.89 -16.06 4.14
C VAL A 46 2.14 -15.49 3.48
N LYS A 47 2.75 -16.25 2.57
CA LYS A 47 3.90 -15.81 1.78
C LYS A 47 3.46 -15.54 0.36
N LEU A 48 3.65 -14.30 -0.09
CA LEU A 48 3.43 -13.87 -1.47
C LEU A 48 4.67 -13.13 -1.95
N GLY A 49 5.06 -13.38 -3.19
CA GLY A 49 6.24 -12.77 -3.81
C GLY A 49 5.93 -11.35 -4.25
N GLY A 50 5.93 -10.40 -3.31
CA GLY A 50 5.53 -9.04 -3.65
C GLY A 50 5.55 -8.04 -2.52
N PHE A 51 4.99 -6.86 -2.80
CA PHE A 51 4.85 -5.79 -1.84
C PHE A 51 3.68 -6.06 -0.90
N TRP A 52 3.85 -5.78 0.39
CA TRP A 52 2.80 -5.84 1.41
C TRP A 52 2.62 -4.47 2.06
N GLY A 53 1.37 -4.07 2.26
CA GLY A 53 1.02 -2.81 2.93
C GLY A 53 -0.35 -2.85 3.60
N THR A 54 -0.62 -1.88 4.46
CA THR A 54 -1.96 -1.63 5.00
C THR A 54 -2.81 -0.92 3.96
N ASP A 55 -4.05 -1.34 3.72
CA ASP A 55 -4.95 -0.58 2.84
C ASP A 55 -5.21 0.82 3.44
N PRO A 56 -4.75 1.91 2.81
CA PRO A 56 -4.95 3.24 3.34
C PRO A 56 -6.42 3.66 3.35
N SER A 57 -7.27 2.98 2.56
CA SER A 57 -8.72 3.18 2.55
C SER A 57 -9.41 2.38 3.67
N HIS A 58 -8.80 1.32 4.21
CA HIS A 58 -9.35 0.46 5.26
C HIS A 58 -8.26 -0.02 6.23
N ALA A 59 -8.12 0.66 7.37
CA ALA A 59 -7.07 0.38 8.35
C ALA A 59 -7.05 -1.05 8.92
N THR A 60 -8.15 -1.80 8.79
CA THR A 60 -8.26 -3.20 9.23
C THR A 60 -7.91 -4.22 8.15
N ARG A 61 -7.46 -3.76 6.97
CA ARG A 61 -7.11 -4.62 5.84
C ARG A 61 -5.65 -4.48 5.46
N LEU A 62 -5.09 -5.60 5.04
CA LEU A 62 -3.83 -5.71 4.35
C LEU A 62 -4.07 -5.83 2.86
N LEU A 63 -3.14 -5.31 2.08
CA LEU A 63 -3.00 -5.61 0.68
C LEU A 63 -1.63 -6.20 0.37
N ALA A 64 -1.60 -7.13 -0.57
CA ALA A 64 -0.39 -7.62 -1.19
C ALA A 64 -0.46 -7.37 -2.70
N ILE A 65 0.63 -6.91 -3.30
CA ILE A 65 0.75 -6.67 -4.74
C ILE A 65 1.82 -7.59 -5.29
N GLU A 66 1.42 -8.56 -6.11
CA GLU A 66 2.30 -9.56 -6.72
C GLU A 66 1.96 -9.70 -8.20
N GLY A 67 2.95 -9.55 -9.09
CA GLY A 67 2.77 -9.83 -10.53
C GLY A 67 1.68 -9.00 -11.24
N GLY A 68 1.18 -7.93 -10.62
CA GLY A 68 0.03 -7.16 -11.11
C GLY A 68 -1.33 -7.62 -10.62
N THR A 69 -1.34 -8.48 -9.63
CA THR A 69 -2.51 -8.89 -8.86
C THR A 69 -2.45 -8.23 -7.49
N VAL A 70 -3.58 -7.65 -7.05
CA VAL A 70 -3.77 -7.16 -5.69
C VAL A 70 -4.61 -8.18 -4.92
N HIS A 71 -4.07 -8.65 -3.81
CA HIS A 71 -4.76 -9.50 -2.86
C HIS A 71 -5.14 -8.69 -1.63
N PHE A 72 -6.37 -8.85 -1.14
CA PHE A 72 -6.79 -8.30 0.13
C PHE A 72 -6.80 -9.38 1.20
N PHE A 73 -6.44 -8.97 2.41
CA PHE A 73 -6.50 -9.81 3.59
C PHE A 73 -7.08 -9.02 4.75
N GLU A 74 -7.90 -9.66 5.57
CA GLU A 74 -8.26 -9.11 6.87
C GLU A 74 -7.02 -9.14 7.78
N TRP A 75 -6.70 -8.02 8.43
CA TRP A 75 -5.51 -7.89 9.27
C TRP A 75 -5.44 -8.96 10.37
N HIS A 76 -6.57 -9.25 11.02
CA HIS A 76 -6.63 -10.10 12.21
C HIS A 76 -6.59 -11.61 11.90
N SER A 77 -7.08 -12.02 10.73
CA SER A 77 -7.29 -13.44 10.39
C SER A 77 -6.50 -13.89 9.17
N LEU A 78 -5.92 -12.95 8.41
CA LEU A 78 -5.35 -13.18 7.08
C LEU A 78 -6.29 -13.92 6.12
N LYS A 79 -7.60 -13.90 6.36
CA LYS A 79 -8.59 -14.42 5.43
C LYS A 79 -8.75 -13.45 4.27
N LYS A 80 -8.98 -13.99 3.08
CA LYS A 80 -9.26 -13.21 1.87
C LYS A 80 -10.74 -12.83 1.89
N PRO A 81 -11.09 -11.54 2.07
CA PRO A 81 -12.49 -11.11 2.09
C PRO A 81 -13.08 -11.05 0.67
N CYS A 82 -12.23 -11.02 -0.36
CA CYS A 82 -12.61 -10.94 -1.76
C CYS A 82 -11.58 -11.64 -2.64
N GLU A 83 -12.00 -11.92 -3.88
CA GLU A 83 -11.12 -12.44 -4.92
C GLU A 83 -10.01 -11.43 -5.28
N PRO A 84 -8.84 -11.92 -5.73
CA PRO A 84 -7.75 -11.04 -6.17
C PRO A 84 -8.16 -10.19 -7.37
N ILE A 85 -7.67 -8.95 -7.41
CA ILE A 85 -7.94 -8.01 -8.50
C ILE A 85 -6.73 -7.96 -9.42
N ASN A 86 -6.91 -8.18 -10.71
CA ASN A 86 -5.83 -8.15 -11.68
C ASN A 86 -5.80 -6.81 -12.41
N PHE A 87 -4.60 -6.29 -12.66
CA PHE A 87 -4.40 -5.09 -13.47
C PHE A 87 -3.55 -5.43 -14.68
N GLU A 88 -3.88 -4.81 -15.81
CA GLU A 88 -2.99 -4.85 -16.96
C GLU A 88 -1.78 -3.96 -16.69
N ILE A 89 -0.63 -4.58 -16.46
CA ILE A 89 0.61 -3.84 -16.23
C ILE A 89 1.45 -3.79 -17.51
N PRO A 90 1.76 -2.56 -17.99
CA PRO A 90 2.70 -2.34 -19.07
C PRO A 90 4.00 -3.11 -18.86
N LYS A 91 4.49 -3.75 -19.92
CA LYS A 91 5.73 -4.56 -19.89
C LYS A 91 6.92 -3.79 -19.30
N ALA A 92 7.01 -2.49 -19.58
CA ALA A 92 8.06 -1.61 -19.07
C ALA A 92 8.08 -1.49 -17.53
N LEU A 93 6.95 -1.70 -16.86
CA LEU A 93 6.81 -1.56 -15.40
C LEU A 93 7.01 -2.89 -14.65
N ARG A 94 6.89 -4.03 -15.33
CA ARG A 94 6.96 -5.36 -14.71
C ARG A 94 8.23 -5.60 -13.87
N PRO A 95 9.44 -5.18 -14.29
CA PRO A 95 10.65 -5.35 -13.49
C PRO A 95 10.63 -4.59 -12.16
N SER A 96 9.82 -3.53 -12.05
CA SER A 96 9.70 -2.74 -10.82
C SER A 96 8.80 -3.41 -9.79
N LEU A 97 7.75 -4.13 -10.20
CA LEU A 97 6.71 -4.66 -9.30
C LEU A 97 7.21 -5.68 -8.27
N SER A 98 8.25 -6.45 -8.62
CA SER A 98 8.80 -7.50 -7.78
C SER A 98 9.81 -6.97 -6.76
N ARG A 99 10.13 -5.67 -6.77
CA ARG A 99 11.12 -5.09 -5.85
C ARG A 99 10.41 -4.66 -4.57
N ARG A 100 11.03 -4.98 -3.43
CA ARG A 100 10.50 -4.72 -2.08
C ARG A 100 10.14 -3.25 -1.84
N ASP A 101 11.00 -2.34 -2.29
CA ASP A 101 10.85 -0.88 -2.11
C ASP A 101 10.26 -0.20 -3.35
N SER A 102 9.53 -0.97 -4.16
CA SER A 102 8.95 -0.45 -5.38
C SER A 102 7.72 0.40 -5.15
N TRP A 103 7.06 0.33 -4.00
CA TRP A 103 5.83 1.08 -3.75
C TRP A 103 6.01 2.11 -2.64
N ILE A 104 5.52 3.32 -2.90
CA ILE A 104 5.53 4.44 -1.97
C ILE A 104 4.09 4.80 -1.64
N THR A 105 3.81 4.99 -0.36
CA THR A 105 2.51 5.45 0.13
C THR A 105 2.67 6.34 1.35
N HIS A 106 1.58 6.92 1.81
CA HIS A 106 1.51 7.68 3.06
C HIS A 106 0.21 7.35 3.79
N PRO A 107 0.18 7.26 5.13
CA PRO A 107 -1.04 6.89 5.88
C PRO A 107 -2.27 7.79 5.60
N LYS A 108 -2.05 9.01 5.13
CA LYS A 108 -3.11 9.98 4.74
C LYS A 108 -3.35 10.05 3.22
N SER A 109 -2.94 9.03 2.47
CA SER A 109 -3.07 8.93 1.02
C SER A 109 -3.73 7.60 0.68
N GLN A 110 -4.75 7.60 -0.18
CA GLN A 110 -5.36 6.39 -0.73
C GLN A 110 -4.57 5.77 -1.90
N PHE A 111 -3.44 6.37 -2.24
CA PHE A 111 -2.65 6.00 -3.41
C PHE A 111 -1.35 5.32 -3.03
N TYR A 112 -1.05 4.26 -3.76
CA TYR A 112 0.29 3.69 -3.88
C TYR A 112 0.93 4.15 -5.19
N VAL A 113 2.19 4.55 -5.13
CA VAL A 113 2.96 4.98 -6.30
C VAL A 113 4.11 4.02 -6.52
N LEU A 114 4.21 3.47 -7.73
CA LEU A 114 5.30 2.59 -8.13
C LEU A 114 6.55 3.42 -8.46
N ASN A 115 7.58 3.27 -7.63
CA ASN A 115 8.93 3.75 -7.83
C ASN A 115 9.64 3.00 -8.96
N THR A 116 9.70 3.65 -10.12
CA THR A 116 10.44 3.16 -11.30
C THR A 116 11.78 3.87 -11.49
N SER A 117 12.24 4.67 -10.51
CA SER A 117 13.45 5.47 -10.65
C SER A 117 14.70 4.59 -10.85
N GLY A 118 15.62 5.04 -11.70
CA GLY A 118 16.91 4.38 -11.94
C GLY A 118 16.87 3.05 -12.70
N GLN A 119 15.71 2.62 -13.23
CA GLN A 119 15.60 1.31 -13.88
C GLN A 119 16.03 1.28 -15.34
N ILE A 120 16.04 2.43 -16.03
CA ILE A 120 16.46 2.50 -17.42
C ILE A 120 17.24 3.81 -17.65
N PRO A 121 18.55 3.74 -17.95
CA PRO A 121 19.35 4.91 -18.29
C PRO A 121 18.73 5.64 -19.49
N LYS A 122 18.48 6.95 -19.38
CA LYS A 122 17.86 7.80 -20.42
C LYS A 122 16.41 7.46 -20.81
N ALA A 123 15.70 6.64 -20.04
CA ALA A 123 14.29 6.41 -20.33
C ALA A 123 13.41 7.53 -19.80
N THR A 124 12.37 7.79 -20.58
CA THR A 124 11.06 8.28 -20.16
C THR A 124 10.74 7.88 -18.72
N SER A 125 10.55 8.84 -17.81
CA SER A 125 10.12 8.52 -16.44
C SER A 125 8.69 7.98 -16.48
N HIS A 126 8.44 6.84 -15.84
CA HIS A 126 7.09 6.27 -15.79
C HIS A 126 6.52 6.44 -14.40
N PHE A 127 5.36 7.07 -14.29
CA PHE A 127 4.65 7.12 -13.02
C PHE A 127 3.52 6.10 -13.10
N ALA A 128 3.47 5.18 -12.15
CA ALA A 128 2.37 4.24 -12.01
C ALA A 128 1.75 4.41 -10.63
N VAL A 129 0.42 4.42 -10.58
CA VAL A 129 -0.35 4.74 -9.37
C VAL A 129 -1.50 3.76 -9.24
N LEU A 130 -1.66 3.20 -8.04
CA LEU A 130 -2.79 2.39 -7.65
C LEU A 130 -3.63 3.19 -6.64
N ASP A 131 -4.90 3.45 -6.97
CA ASP A 131 -5.89 4.09 -6.10
C ASP A 131 -6.72 3.01 -5.39
N THR A 132 -6.44 2.78 -4.10
CA THR A 132 -7.12 1.71 -3.36
C THR A 132 -8.58 2.02 -3.06
N SER A 133 -8.98 3.29 -3.10
CA SER A 133 -10.38 3.66 -2.88
C SER A 133 -11.31 3.12 -3.97
N ARG A 134 -10.78 2.89 -5.17
CA ARG A 134 -11.50 2.36 -6.33
C ARG A 134 -11.65 0.84 -6.30
N LEU A 135 -10.83 0.15 -5.51
CA LEU A 135 -10.83 -1.31 -5.42
C LEU A 135 -11.99 -1.86 -4.60
N VAL A 136 -12.56 -1.06 -3.70
CA VAL A 136 -13.62 -1.50 -2.78
C VAL A 136 -15.02 -1.33 -3.36
N SER A 137 -15.19 -0.40 -4.31
CA SER A 137 -16.50 -0.01 -4.83
C SER A 137 -17.04 -0.91 -5.96
N GLY A 138 -16.42 -2.06 -6.23
CA GLY A 138 -16.78 -2.90 -7.40
C GLY A 138 -16.56 -2.18 -8.74
N VAL A 139 -15.74 -1.14 -8.73
CA VAL A 139 -15.42 -0.31 -9.90
C VAL A 139 -14.40 -1.03 -10.76
N ARG A 140 -14.53 -0.85 -12.08
CA ARG A 140 -13.73 -1.52 -13.12
C ARG A 140 -12.23 -1.43 -12.82
N GLU A 141 -11.54 -2.56 -12.98
CA GLU A 141 -10.10 -2.76 -12.73
C GLU A 141 -9.23 -1.66 -13.37
N GLY A 142 -9.60 -1.18 -14.57
CA GLY A 142 -8.89 -0.15 -15.31
C GLY A 142 -8.92 1.26 -14.69
N GLU A 143 -9.81 1.56 -13.74
CA GLU A 143 -9.86 2.88 -13.10
C GLU A 143 -8.91 3.02 -11.90
N ALA A 144 -8.54 1.88 -11.29
CA ALA A 144 -7.76 1.87 -10.06
C ALA A 144 -6.25 1.94 -10.32
N PHE A 145 -5.75 1.33 -11.40
CA PHE A 145 -4.34 1.39 -11.78
C PHE A 145 -4.14 2.32 -12.98
N LYS A 146 -3.37 3.39 -12.79
CA LYS A 146 -3.07 4.39 -13.82
C LYS A 146 -1.59 4.46 -14.04
N TYR A 147 -1.18 4.65 -15.28
CA TYR A 147 0.23 4.87 -15.60
C TYR A 147 0.42 5.95 -16.64
N ARG A 148 1.55 6.64 -16.56
CA ARG A 148 1.96 7.61 -17.58
C ARG A 148 3.47 7.63 -17.76
N ALA A 149 3.87 7.66 -19.02
CA ALA A 149 5.24 7.87 -19.42
C ALA A 149 5.48 9.37 -19.68
N PHE A 150 6.57 9.92 -19.15
CA PHE A 150 6.99 11.31 -19.28
C PHE A 150 8.34 11.40 -20.00
N GLY A 151 8.34 11.93 -21.23
CA GLY A 151 9.55 12.03 -22.05
C GLY A 151 10.51 13.16 -21.63
N ASN A 152 10.02 14.13 -20.86
CA ASN A 152 10.73 15.34 -20.46
C ASN A 152 10.97 15.45 -18.95
N ILE A 153 10.65 14.39 -18.20
CA ILE A 153 10.88 14.33 -16.76
C ILE A 153 11.95 13.28 -16.52
N GLU A 154 13.02 13.68 -15.85
CA GLU A 154 14.06 12.79 -15.36
C GLU A 154 14.00 12.79 -13.85
N VAL A 155 13.47 11.72 -13.27
CA VAL A 155 13.35 11.60 -11.81
C VAL A 155 14.61 11.00 -11.22
N LEU A 156 15.23 11.75 -10.31
CA LEU A 156 16.33 11.25 -9.49
C LEU A 156 15.82 10.33 -8.38
N ARG A 157 14.76 10.75 -7.67
CA ARG A 157 14.17 9.99 -6.55
C ARG A 157 12.75 10.46 -6.25
N PHE A 158 11.87 9.54 -5.86
CA PHE A 158 10.59 9.90 -5.24
C PHE A 158 10.76 10.22 -3.75
N LEU A 159 10.20 11.34 -3.31
CA LEU A 159 10.26 11.80 -1.93
C LEU A 159 9.11 11.24 -1.10
N GLY A 160 7.92 11.13 -1.69
CA GLY A 160 6.72 10.67 -1.00
C GLY A 160 5.45 11.14 -1.67
N ILE A 161 4.32 10.72 -1.12
CA ILE A 161 3.00 11.17 -1.54
C ILE A 161 2.27 11.81 -0.36
N LEU A 162 1.57 12.91 -0.61
CA LEU A 162 0.68 13.52 0.37
C LEU A 162 -0.66 13.79 -0.29
N ARG A 163 -1.75 13.25 0.28
CA ARG A 163 -3.09 13.27 -0.31
C ARG A 163 -3.05 12.68 -1.72
N SER A 164 -3.19 13.49 -2.77
CA SER A 164 -3.13 13.09 -4.17
C SER A 164 -1.96 13.72 -4.92
N THR A 165 -0.92 14.17 -4.21
CA THR A 165 0.24 14.84 -4.80
C THR A 165 1.50 14.04 -4.52
N LEU A 166 2.14 13.57 -5.58
CA LEU A 166 3.45 12.92 -5.55
C LEU A 166 4.53 14.00 -5.56
N TYR A 167 5.48 13.89 -4.65
CA TYR A 167 6.68 14.72 -4.58
C TYR A 167 7.90 13.91 -4.98
N PHE A 168 8.77 14.52 -5.78
CA PHE A 168 9.99 13.87 -6.29
C PHE A 168 11.10 14.90 -6.51
N LEU A 169 12.35 14.42 -6.54
CA LEU A 169 13.50 15.18 -6.99
C LEU A 169 13.75 14.87 -8.46
N ASP A 170 13.91 15.90 -9.28
CA ASP A 170 14.43 15.74 -10.64
C ASP A 170 15.97 15.61 -10.64
N THR A 171 16.56 15.26 -11.78
CA THR A 171 18.03 15.17 -11.94
C THR A 171 18.76 16.50 -11.76
N LYS A 172 18.03 17.62 -11.80
CA LYS A 172 18.53 18.96 -11.52
C LYS A 172 18.34 19.35 -10.05
N GLN A 173 17.96 18.40 -9.19
CA GLN A 173 17.74 18.56 -7.76
C GLN A 173 16.62 19.53 -7.38
N TRP A 174 15.68 19.81 -8.29
CA TRP A 174 14.47 20.53 -7.94
C TRP A 174 13.49 19.61 -7.22
N ILE A 175 12.90 20.10 -6.12
CA ILE A 175 11.72 19.48 -5.54
C ILE A 175 10.57 19.74 -6.51
N CYS A 176 9.95 18.68 -6.97
CA CYS A 176 8.87 18.70 -7.94
C CYS A 176 7.62 18.08 -7.35
N SER A 177 6.45 18.49 -7.83
CA SER A 177 5.18 17.86 -7.47
C SER A 177 4.29 17.64 -8.68
N ILE A 178 3.54 16.54 -8.67
CA ILE A 178 2.52 16.24 -9.65
C ILE A 178 1.28 15.64 -8.98
N SER A 179 0.10 15.96 -9.51
CA SER A 179 -1.14 15.36 -9.04
C SER A 179 -1.33 13.97 -9.65
N VAL A 180 -1.54 12.96 -8.80
CA VAL A 180 -1.75 11.57 -9.24
C VAL A 180 -3.20 11.25 -9.56
N LYS A 181 -4.16 12.08 -9.10
CA LYS A 181 -5.60 11.86 -9.34
C LYS A 181 -5.95 11.88 -10.83
N LYS A 182 -5.26 12.73 -11.59
CA LYS A 182 -5.43 12.97 -13.03
C LYS A 182 -4.17 12.65 -13.82
N LEU A 183 -3.43 11.61 -13.40
CA LEU A 183 -2.10 11.32 -13.94
C LEU A 183 -2.07 11.24 -15.48
N GLU A 184 -3.06 10.58 -16.08
CA GLU A 184 -3.18 10.37 -17.54
C GLU A 184 -3.44 11.67 -18.33
N GLU A 185 -3.94 12.72 -17.67
CA GLU A 185 -4.19 14.04 -18.28
C GLU A 185 -3.01 15.01 -18.07
N MET A 186 -2.19 14.78 -17.04
CA MET A 186 -1.10 15.67 -16.63
C MET A 186 0.09 15.71 -17.61
N THR A 187 0.21 16.79 -18.37
CA THR A 187 1.36 17.09 -19.23
C THR A 187 2.48 17.85 -18.52
N HIS A 188 2.20 18.41 -17.34
CA HIS A 188 3.11 19.30 -16.61
C HIS A 188 3.22 18.90 -15.14
N TYR A 189 4.30 19.34 -14.50
CA TYR A 189 4.54 19.25 -13.06
C TYR A 189 4.99 20.62 -12.54
N SER A 190 4.85 20.83 -11.23
CA SER A 190 5.32 22.05 -10.58
C SER A 190 6.71 21.83 -10.01
N ARG A 191 7.61 22.80 -10.19
CA ARG A 191 8.88 22.89 -9.47
C ARG A 191 8.73 23.83 -8.29
N HIS A 192 9.30 23.45 -7.16
CA HIS A 192 9.30 24.22 -5.93
C HIS A 192 10.69 24.75 -5.66
N SER A 193 10.77 26.04 -5.36
CA SER A 193 11.98 26.66 -4.79
C SER A 193 11.74 26.84 -3.30
N PHE A 194 12.75 26.52 -2.50
CA PHE A 194 12.79 26.92 -1.11
C PHE A 194 13.81 28.03 -0.98
N ILE A 195 13.35 29.23 -0.63
CA ILE A 195 14.23 30.34 -0.25
C ILE A 195 14.22 30.32 1.29
N PRO A 196 15.32 29.94 1.95
CA PRO A 196 15.39 29.98 3.40
C PRO A 196 15.11 31.41 3.89
N PRO A 197 14.40 31.59 5.02
CA PRO A 197 14.35 32.88 5.67
C PRO A 197 15.78 33.31 6.05
N THR A 198 16.07 34.59 5.81
CA THR A 198 17.36 35.22 6.11
C THR A 198 17.41 35.74 7.54
#